data_AF-A0A7G2S209-F1
#
_entry.id   AF-A0A7G2S209-F1
#
_cell.length_a   1.000
_cell.length_b   1.000
_cell.length_c   1.000
_cell.angle_alpha   90.00
_cell.angle_beta   90.00
_cell.angle_gamma   90.00
#
_symmetry.space_group_name_H-M   'P 1'
#
loop_
_entity.id
_entity.type
_entity.pdbx_description
1 polymer ?
#
loop_
_entity_poly.entity_id
_entity_poly.type
_entity_poly.pdbx_seq_one_letter_code
_entity_poly.pdbx_strand_id
1 'polypeptide(L)'
;MGQDKTDTLAPLEVGRHCAALHSRVLSRLVTRLYNNKLADTGLRITQFSILNAIKAQPPESIFQLSEWLGMERTSLQRTVDKLIEKGLVESEPTGNKRSLGLSLTADGEALYQRALIRWQEAQNAFESLVGKEEWDNMASQLHRFSTRVKQEL
;
A
#
# COMPACT_ATOMS: atom_id res chain seq x y z
N MET A 1 -38.06 20.15 -31.33
CA MET A 1 -37.22 21.27 -30.82
C MET A 1 -36.81 20.91 -29.39
N GLY A 2 -35.78 20.11 -29.10
CA GLY A 2 -34.63 19.71 -29.89
C GLY A 2 -33.37 20.48 -29.51
N GLN A 3 -33.03 20.58 -28.22
CA GLN A 3 -31.65 20.77 -27.74
C GLN A 3 -31.49 20.11 -26.36
N ASP A 4 -31.15 18.82 -26.39
CA ASP A 4 -30.46 18.13 -25.31
C ASP A 4 -28.98 18.54 -25.40
N LYS A 5 -28.53 19.46 -24.54
CA LYS A 5 -27.11 19.80 -24.41
C LYS A 5 -26.54 18.97 -23.27
N THR A 6 -26.06 17.79 -23.60
CA THR A 6 -25.08 17.10 -22.76
C THR A 6 -23.82 17.97 -22.76
N ASP A 7 -23.69 18.84 -21.76
CA ASP A 7 -22.52 19.70 -21.57
C ASP A 7 -21.32 18.80 -21.28
N THR A 8 -20.65 18.39 -22.35
CA THR A 8 -19.55 17.43 -22.29
C THR A 8 -18.33 18.19 -21.81
N LEU A 9 -17.83 17.85 -20.62
CA LEU A 9 -16.63 18.46 -20.03
C LEU A 9 -15.48 18.49 -21.05
N ALA A 10 -14.79 19.63 -21.14
CA ALA A 10 -13.67 19.74 -22.06
C ALA A 10 -12.54 18.77 -21.64
N PRO A 11 -11.78 18.16 -22.59
CA PRO A 11 -10.73 17.21 -22.25
C PRO A 11 -9.70 17.71 -21.22
N LEU A 12 -9.39 19.01 -21.24
CA LEU A 12 -8.49 19.64 -20.27
C LEU A 12 -9.08 19.68 -18.85
N GLU A 13 -10.39 19.86 -18.71
CA GLU A 13 -11.07 19.87 -17.41
C GLU A 13 -11.10 18.46 -16.81
N VAL A 14 -11.35 17.44 -17.64
CA VAL A 14 -11.22 16.03 -17.22
C VAL A 14 -9.82 15.78 -16.68
N GLY A 15 -8.77 16.19 -17.39
CA GLY A 15 -7.38 16.03 -16.92
C GLY A 15 -7.09 16.75 -15.60
N ARG A 16 -7.66 17.94 -15.37
CA ARG A 16 -7.47 18.71 -14.14
C ARG A 16 -8.18 18.12 -12.93
N HIS A 17 -9.34 17.50 -13.13
CA HIS A 17 -10.20 17.06 -12.01
C HIS A 17 -10.32 15.54 -11.84
N CYS A 18 -9.76 14.74 -12.75
CA CYS A 18 -9.87 13.28 -12.68
C CYS A 18 -9.10 12.70 -11.47
N ALA A 19 -9.85 12.32 -10.43
CA ALA A 19 -9.31 11.69 -9.23
C ALA A 19 -8.48 10.42 -9.54
N ALA A 20 -8.94 9.60 -10.49
CA ALA A 20 -8.25 8.37 -10.88
C ALA A 20 -6.89 8.66 -11.55
N LEU A 21 -6.77 9.74 -12.34
CA LEU A 21 -5.52 10.13 -12.97
C LEU A 21 -4.51 10.62 -11.92
N HIS A 22 -4.92 11.58 -11.08
CA HIS A 22 -4.07 12.14 -10.03
C HIS A 22 -3.60 11.07 -9.04
N SER A 23 -4.52 10.21 -8.58
CA SER A 23 -4.19 9.08 -7.70
C SER A 23 -3.15 8.15 -8.33
N ARG A 24 -3.33 7.79 -9.60
CA ARG A 24 -2.40 6.89 -10.31
C ARG A 24 -1.02 7.50 -10.52
N VAL A 25 -0.96 8.78 -10.88
CA VAL A 25 0.33 9.48 -11.10
C VAL A 25 1.09 9.60 -9.77
N LEU A 26 0.42 10.07 -8.72
CA LEU A 26 1.04 10.21 -7.40
C LEU A 26 1.51 8.84 -6.86
N SER A 27 0.64 7.83 -6.91
CA SER A 27 0.97 6.46 -6.50
C SER A 27 2.23 5.92 -7.19
N ARG A 28 2.35 6.12 -8.51
CA ARG A 28 3.54 5.68 -9.28
C ARG A 28 4.81 6.40 -8.84
N LEU A 29 4.76 7.72 -8.68
CA LEU A 29 5.93 8.53 -8.32
C LEU A 29 6.40 8.23 -6.89
N VAL A 30 5.47 8.16 -5.95
CA VAL A 30 5.73 7.79 -4.55
C VAL A 30 6.29 6.37 -4.49
N THR A 31 5.65 5.40 -5.15
CA THR A 31 6.15 4.02 -5.19
C THR A 31 7.58 3.93 -5.73
N ARG A 32 7.91 4.69 -6.78
CA ARG A 32 9.28 4.74 -7.33
C ARG A 32 10.28 5.30 -6.32
N LEU A 33 9.94 6.39 -5.64
CA LEU A 33 10.81 6.99 -4.61
C LEU A 33 11.15 5.99 -3.51
N TYR A 34 10.15 5.28 -2.97
CA TYR A 34 10.36 4.33 -1.86
C TYR A 34 11.11 3.09 -2.35
N ASN A 35 10.76 2.55 -3.52
CA ASN A 35 11.48 1.41 -4.09
C ASN A 35 12.97 1.73 -4.35
N ASN A 36 13.28 2.96 -4.79
CA ASN A 36 14.67 3.37 -5.00
C ASN A 36 15.47 3.39 -3.70
N LYS A 37 14.85 3.79 -2.59
CA LYS A 37 15.51 3.79 -1.27
C LYS A 37 15.62 2.39 -0.66
N LEU A 38 14.65 1.53 -0.92
CA LEU A 38 14.62 0.14 -0.42
C LEU A 38 15.47 -0.83 -1.26
N ALA A 39 16.01 -0.38 -2.41
CA ALA A 39 16.63 -1.27 -3.39
C ALA A 39 17.78 -2.12 -2.82
N ASP A 40 18.56 -1.58 -1.89
CA ASP A 40 19.68 -2.27 -1.24
C ASP A 40 19.24 -3.37 -0.26
N THR A 41 17.99 -3.33 0.19
CA THR A 41 17.38 -4.40 1.02
C THR A 41 16.82 -5.55 0.19
N GLY A 42 16.68 -5.36 -1.12
CA GLY A 42 16.02 -6.31 -2.02
C GLY A 42 14.49 -6.36 -1.87
N LEU A 43 13.90 -5.45 -1.09
CA LEU A 43 12.45 -5.29 -0.93
C LEU A 43 11.90 -4.19 -1.84
N ARG A 44 10.65 -4.41 -2.28
CA ARG A 44 9.79 -3.33 -2.78
C ARG A 44 8.95 -2.76 -1.65
N ILE A 45 8.46 -1.52 -1.79
CA ILE A 45 7.60 -0.86 -0.82
C ILE A 45 6.37 -1.69 -0.48
N THR A 46 5.75 -2.35 -1.46
CA THR A 46 4.61 -3.24 -1.21
C THR A 46 4.97 -4.41 -0.29
N GLN A 47 6.16 -5.00 -0.46
CA GLN A 47 6.62 -6.08 0.42
C GLN A 47 6.91 -5.54 1.82
N PHE A 48 7.58 -4.39 1.92
CA PHE A 48 7.79 -3.72 3.20
C PHE A 48 6.46 -3.43 3.92
N SER A 49 5.44 -2.91 3.23
CA SER A 49 4.12 -2.65 3.82
C SER A 49 3.45 -3.92 4.37
N ILE A 50 3.59 -5.05 3.68
CA ILE A 50 3.09 -6.35 4.15
C ILE A 50 3.85 -6.80 5.41
N LEU A 51 5.18 -6.77 5.39
CA LEU A 51 5.99 -7.13 6.57
C LEU A 51 5.66 -6.22 7.76
N ASN A 52 5.50 -4.92 7.51
CA ASN A 52 5.10 -3.95 8.52
C ASN A 52 3.74 -4.28 9.13
N ALA A 53 2.74 -4.61 8.30
CA ALA A 53 1.41 -4.97 8.77
C ALA A 53 1.43 -6.26 9.61
N ILE A 54 2.11 -7.31 9.13
CA ILE A 54 2.28 -8.58 9.87
C ILE A 54 2.98 -8.34 11.20
N LYS A 55 4.03 -7.53 11.22
CA LYS A 55 4.76 -7.20 12.45
C LYS A 55 3.92 -6.40 13.44
N ALA A 56 3.18 -5.41 12.96
CA ALA A 56 2.34 -4.56 13.80
C ALA A 56 1.19 -5.36 14.42
N GLN A 57 0.58 -6.25 13.64
CA GLN A 57 -0.47 -7.13 14.09
C GLN A 57 -0.46 -8.40 13.21
N PRO A 58 -0.08 -9.56 13.75
CA PRO A 58 -0.13 -10.82 13.00
C PRO A 58 -1.56 -11.11 12.52
N PRO A 59 -1.82 -11.20 11.20
CA PRO A 59 -3.15 -11.52 10.69
C PRO A 59 -3.43 -13.02 10.84
N GLU A 60 -4.69 -13.36 11.08
CA GLU A 60 -5.17 -14.74 11.10
C GLU A 60 -5.40 -15.30 9.68
N SER A 61 -5.46 -14.42 8.66
CA SER A 61 -5.63 -14.85 7.27
C SER A 61 -5.19 -13.80 6.25
N ILE A 62 -4.96 -14.25 5.02
CA ILE A 62 -4.72 -13.38 3.86
C ILE A 62 -5.89 -12.44 3.58
N PHE A 63 -7.12 -12.87 3.87
CA PHE A 63 -8.31 -12.03 3.71
C PHE A 63 -8.28 -10.84 4.67
N GLN A 64 -7.96 -11.09 5.95
CA GLN A 64 -7.82 -10.02 6.94
C GLN A 64 -6.71 -9.05 6.54
N LEU A 65 -5.56 -9.56 6.09
CA LEU A 65 -4.46 -8.72 5.62
C LEU A 65 -4.84 -7.90 4.37
N SER A 66 -5.64 -8.44 3.45
CA SER A 66 -6.13 -7.68 2.30
C SER A 66 -7.05 -6.53 2.71
N GLU A 67 -7.89 -6.75 3.72
CA GLU A 67 -8.80 -5.73 4.23
C GLU A 67 -8.03 -4.56 4.86
N TRP A 68 -6.96 -4.85 5.61
CA TRP A 68 -6.11 -3.82 6.23
C TRP A 68 -5.31 -3.02 5.20
N LEU A 69 -4.77 -3.69 4.19
CA LEU A 69 -3.89 -3.06 3.20
C LEU A 69 -4.66 -2.46 2.01
N GLY A 70 -5.96 -2.72 1.89
CA GLY A 70 -6.75 -2.33 0.72
C GLY A 70 -6.22 -2.95 -0.58
N MET A 71 -5.66 -4.16 -0.50
CA MET A 71 -5.03 -4.85 -1.62
C MET A 71 -5.91 -6.00 -2.14
N GLU A 72 -5.94 -6.19 -3.45
CA GLU A 72 -6.59 -7.34 -4.07
C GLU A 72 -6.02 -8.66 -3.55
N ARG A 73 -6.89 -9.53 -3.04
CA ARG A 73 -6.53 -10.76 -2.32
C ARG A 73 -5.58 -11.66 -3.11
N THR A 74 -5.81 -11.84 -4.41
CA THR A 74 -4.97 -12.70 -5.27
C THR A 74 -3.56 -12.12 -5.47
N SER A 75 -3.45 -10.80 -5.56
CA SER A 75 -2.16 -10.11 -5.68
C SER A 75 -1.40 -10.12 -4.36
N LEU A 76 -2.11 -9.94 -3.25
CA LEU A 76 -1.54 -10.06 -1.92
C LEU A 76 -1.02 -11.48 -1.65
N GLN A 77 -1.83 -12.51 -1.91
CA GLN A 77 -1.43 -13.91 -1.76
C GLN A 77 -0.10 -14.21 -2.47
N ARG A 78 -0.02 -13.89 -3.78
CA ARG A 78 1.21 -14.09 -4.57
C ARG A 78 2.42 -13.34 -4.01
N THR A 79 2.21 -12.22 -3.34
CA THR A 79 3.30 -11.45 -2.73
C THR A 79 3.74 -12.08 -1.41
N VAL A 80 2.80 -12.55 -0.59
CA VAL A 80 3.07 -13.27 0.65
C VAL A 80 3.76 -14.61 0.37
N ASP A 81 3.29 -15.38 -0.62
CA ASP A 81 3.92 -16.65 -1.00
C ASP A 81 5.41 -16.46 -1.32
N LYS A 82 5.75 -15.39 -2.05
CA LYS A 82 7.16 -15.04 -2.33
C LYS A 82 7.95 -14.64 -1.10
N LEU A 83 7.32 -14.06 -0.08
CA LEU A 83 7.98 -13.73 1.18
C LEU A 83 8.20 -14.99 2.02
N ILE A 84 7.28 -15.96 1.96
CA ILE A 84 7.43 -17.29 2.56
C ILE A 84 8.55 -18.08 1.87
N GLU A 85 8.57 -18.11 0.54
CA GLU A 85 9.63 -18.75 -0.26
C GLU A 85 11.02 -18.18 0.05
N LYS A 86 11.10 -16.88 0.37
CA LYS A 86 12.32 -16.19 0.80
C LYS A 86 12.68 -16.42 2.27
N GLY A 87 11.86 -17.15 3.02
CA GLY A 87 12.05 -17.39 4.46
C GLY A 87 11.86 -16.15 5.32
N LEU A 88 11.13 -15.13 4.85
CA LEU A 88 10.90 -13.87 5.59
C LEU A 88 9.59 -13.88 6.38
N VAL A 89 8.63 -14.67 5.94
CA VAL A 89 7.32 -14.85 6.57
C VAL A 89 7.13 -16.35 6.77
N GLU A 90 6.55 -16.73 7.89
CA GLU A 90 6.06 -18.08 8.12
C GLU A 90 4.53 -18.07 8.22
N SER A 91 3.95 -19.23 7.95
CA SER A 91 2.51 -19.42 7.87
C SER A 91 2.13 -20.63 8.71
N GLU A 92 1.42 -20.40 9.80
CA GLU A 92 0.98 -21.46 10.71
C GLU A 92 -0.53 -21.67 10.65
N PRO A 93 -1.05 -22.91 10.76
CA PRO A 93 -2.47 -23.13 10.91
C PRO A 93 -2.98 -22.40 12.16
N THR A 94 -3.91 -21.48 11.97
CA THR A 94 -4.75 -21.06 13.10
C THR A 94 -5.67 -22.23 13.47
N GLY A 95 -6.13 -22.31 14.72
CA GLY A 95 -7.04 -23.39 15.18
C GLY A 95 -8.33 -23.56 14.34
N ASN A 96 -8.61 -22.64 13.41
CA ASN A 96 -9.61 -22.75 12.37
C ASN A 96 -9.00 -23.33 11.08
N LYS A 97 -9.51 -24.50 10.65
CA LYS A 97 -9.01 -25.36 9.54
C LYS A 97 -8.85 -24.71 8.15
N ARG A 98 -9.10 -23.41 7.98
CA ARG A 98 -9.00 -22.65 6.72
C ARG A 98 -8.19 -21.35 6.81
N SER A 99 -7.72 -20.97 7.99
CA SER A 99 -6.98 -19.72 8.22
C SER A 99 -5.54 -20.02 8.59
N LEU A 100 -4.61 -19.41 7.86
CA LEU A 100 -3.18 -19.48 8.09
C LEU A 100 -2.75 -18.14 8.69
N GLY A 101 -2.30 -18.18 9.93
CA GLY A 101 -1.73 -17.04 10.62
C GLY A 101 -0.37 -16.73 10.00
N LEU A 102 -0.04 -15.45 9.88
CA LEU A 102 1.25 -15.01 9.33
C LEU A 102 2.07 -14.34 10.41
N SER A 103 3.35 -14.71 10.51
CA SER A 103 4.35 -14.06 11.36
C SER A 103 5.63 -13.81 10.57
N LEU A 104 6.46 -12.89 11.06
CA LEU A 104 7.82 -12.74 10.55
C LEU A 104 8.70 -13.84 11.16
N THR A 105 9.56 -14.43 10.32
CA THR A 105 10.66 -15.25 10.81
C THR A 105 11.75 -14.38 11.46
N ALA A 106 12.76 -14.98 12.08
CA ALA A 106 13.93 -14.25 12.57
C ALA A 106 14.66 -13.47 11.45
N ASP A 107 14.79 -14.07 10.26
CA ASP A 107 15.39 -13.42 9.08
C ASP A 107 14.49 -12.29 8.55
N GLY A 108 13.18 -12.50 8.57
CA GLY A 108 12.17 -11.50 8.24
C GLY A 108 12.25 -10.27 9.15
N GLU A 109 12.36 -10.49 10.45
CA GLU A 109 12.53 -9.44 11.45
C GLU A 109 13.84 -8.67 11.23
N ALA A 110 14.95 -9.38 11.04
CA ALA A 110 16.25 -8.76 10.80
C ALA A 110 16.26 -7.93 9.50
N LEU A 111 15.62 -8.40 8.44
CA LEU A 111 15.47 -7.65 7.20
C LEU A 111 14.53 -6.44 7.37
N TYR A 112 13.41 -6.61 8.08
CA TYR A 112 12.47 -5.53 8.35
C TYR A 112 13.16 -4.37 9.05
N GLN A 113 13.99 -4.63 10.07
CA GLN A 113 14.70 -3.56 10.78
C GLN A 113 15.64 -2.76 9.86
N ARG A 114 16.36 -3.43 8.96
CA ARG A 114 17.19 -2.75 7.94
C ARG A 114 16.34 -1.94 6.96
N ALA A 115 15.21 -2.49 6.52
CA ALA A 115 14.29 -1.85 5.61
C ALA A 115 13.55 -0.67 6.23
N LEU A 116 13.27 -0.70 7.53
CA LEU A 116 12.64 0.40 8.26
C LEU A 116 13.49 1.67 8.21
N ILE A 117 14.81 1.55 8.32
CA ILE A 117 15.74 2.68 8.19
C ILE A 117 15.62 3.29 6.80
N ARG A 118 15.62 2.46 5.74
CA ARG A 118 15.48 2.92 4.35
C ARG A 118 14.10 3.49 4.04
N TRP A 119 13.06 2.93 4.64
CA TRP A 119 11.71 3.49 4.57
C TRP A 119 11.66 4.88 5.21
N GLN A 120 12.31 5.07 6.36
CA GLN A 120 12.37 6.38 7.02
C GLN A 120 13.12 7.41 6.16
N GLU A 121 14.22 7.01 5.51
CA GLU A 121 14.92 7.87 4.54
C GLU A 121 14.02 8.26 3.35
N ALA A 122 13.20 7.32 2.86
CA ALA A 122 12.24 7.59 1.80
C ALA A 122 11.13 8.54 2.25
N GLN A 123 10.59 8.32 3.44
CA GLN A 123 9.55 9.15 4.06
C GLN A 123 10.07 10.57 4.28
N ASN A 124 11.26 10.74 4.86
CA ASN A 124 11.87 12.05 5.08
C ASN A 124 12.13 12.78 3.75
N ALA A 125 12.62 12.06 2.74
CA ALA A 125 12.83 12.65 1.40
C ALA A 125 11.49 13.09 0.78
N PHE A 126 10.45 12.28 0.91
CA PHE A 126 9.11 12.61 0.43
C PHE A 126 8.55 13.85 1.16
N GLU A 127 8.58 13.85 2.49
CA GLU A 127 8.11 14.98 3.33
C GLU A 127 8.91 16.26 3.07
N SER A 128 10.19 16.17 2.73
CA SER A 128 10.98 17.35 2.33
C SER A 128 10.54 17.98 1.01
N LEU A 129 9.91 17.20 0.12
CA LEU A 129 9.43 17.67 -1.18
C LEU A 129 8.03 18.28 -1.10
N VAL A 130 7.17 17.70 -0.27
CA VAL A 130 5.74 18.08 -0.21
C VAL A 130 5.36 18.85 1.05
N GLY A 131 6.23 18.88 2.05
CA GLY A 131 5.98 19.42 3.38
C GLY A 131 5.28 18.40 4.28
N LYS A 132 5.80 18.23 5.50
CA LYS A 132 5.30 17.22 6.45
C LYS A 132 3.87 17.51 6.89
N GLU A 133 3.58 18.76 7.25
CA GLU A 133 2.24 19.16 7.68
C GLU A 133 1.22 19.05 6.54
N GLU A 134 1.57 19.46 5.31
CA GLU A 134 0.70 19.25 4.16
C GLU A 134 0.46 17.76 3.89
N TRP A 135 1.50 16.92 4.05
CA TRP A 135 1.35 15.48 3.90
C TRP A 135 0.45 14.86 4.99
N ASP A 136 0.63 15.21 6.25
CA ASP A 136 -0.18 14.67 7.35
C ASP A 136 -1.67 15.02 7.14
N ASN A 137 -1.94 16.26 6.74
CA ASN A 137 -3.28 16.70 6.36
C ASN A 137 -3.81 15.91 5.15
N MET A 138 -3.01 15.76 4.10
CA MET A 138 -3.38 15.00 2.90
C MET A 138 -3.64 13.52 3.20
N ALA A 139 -2.80 12.88 4.01
CA ALA A 139 -2.95 11.47 4.41
C ALA A 139 -4.27 11.25 5.15
N SER A 140 -4.65 12.17 6.04
CA SER A 140 -5.96 12.16 6.70
C SER A 140 -7.12 12.26 5.68
N GLN A 141 -7.00 13.17 4.70
CA GLN A 141 -7.99 13.30 3.63
C GLN A 141 -8.09 12.03 2.78
N LEU A 142 -6.96 11.46 2.36
CA LEU A 142 -6.89 10.23 1.56
C LEU A 142 -7.52 9.05 2.30
N HIS A 143 -7.24 8.89 3.59
CA HIS A 143 -7.85 7.85 4.41
C HIS A 143 -9.38 8.01 4.45
N ARG A 144 -9.88 9.22 4.74
CA ARG A 144 -11.31 9.53 4.75
C ARG A 144 -11.97 9.29 3.38
N PHE A 145 -11.29 9.65 2.29
CA PHE A 145 -11.82 9.45 0.93
C PHE A 145 -11.87 7.97 0.58
N SER A 146 -10.83 7.21 0.92
CA SER A 146 -10.76 5.77 0.65
C SER A 146 -11.88 5.01 1.39
N THR A 147 -12.12 5.35 2.66
CA THR A 147 -13.22 4.74 3.43
C THR A 147 -14.58 5.01 2.79
N ARG A 148 -14.86 6.25 2.37
CA ARG A 148 -16.14 6.59 1.71
C ARG A 148 -16.29 5.91 0.35
N VAL A 149 -15.23 5.87 -0.46
CA VAL A 149 -15.27 5.19 -1.77
C VAL A 149 -15.46 3.69 -1.59
N LYS A 150 -14.83 3.06 -0.59
CA LYS A 150 -14.99 1.62 -0.30
C LYS A 150 -16.42 1.27 0.12
N GLN A 151 -17.18 2.17 0.72
CA GLN A 151 -18.58 1.94 1.09
C GLN A 151 -19.52 1.85 -0.11
N GLU A 152 -19.11 2.37 -1.27
CA GLU A 152 -19.90 2.42 -2.50
C GLU A 152 -19.51 1.31 -3.51
N LEU A 153 -18.50 0.48 -3.18
CA LEU A 153 -18.02 -0.65 -3.99
C LEU A 153 -18.49 -1.99 -3.42
#